data_AF-A0A848HRN7-F1
#
_entry.id   AF-A0A848HRN7-F1
#
_cell.length_a   1.000
_cell.length_b   1.000
_cell.length_c   1.000
_cell.angle_alpha   90.00
_cell.angle_beta   90.00
_cell.angle_gamma   90.00
#
_symmetry.space_group_name_H-M   'P 1'
#
loop_
_entity.id
_entity.type
_entity.pdbx_description
1 polymer ?
#
loop_
_entity_poly.entity_id
_entity_poly.type
_entity_poly.pdbx_seq_one_letter_code
_entity_poly.pdbx_strand_id
1 'polypeptide(L)' 'MTNRIGNKDEAQQRSKQEKLETKRTNLAREAVKKASASAKYRNQVKHQPAPHQSAPPA' A
#
# COMPACT_ATOMS: atom_id res chain seq x y z
N MET A 1 -12.71 25.89 -25.45
CA MET A 1 -11.38 26.29 -24.92
C MET A 1 -10.65 25.02 -24.53
N THR A 2 -9.66 24.62 -25.31
CA THR A 2 -8.80 23.48 -25.02
C THR A 2 -8.03 23.79 -23.74
N ASN A 3 -8.33 23.07 -22.67
CA ASN A 3 -7.59 23.18 -21.42
C ASN A 3 -6.13 22.90 -21.74
N ARG A 4 -5.27 23.93 -21.73
CA ARG A 4 -3.82 23.75 -21.85
C ARG A 4 -3.39 22.80 -20.75
N ILE A 5 -3.08 21.57 -21.12
CA ILE A 5 -2.50 20.52 -20.26
C ILE A 5 -1.03 20.92 -20.05
N GLY A 6 -0.80 22.03 -19.37
CA GLY A 6 0.53 22.36 -18.87
C GLY A 6 0.81 21.47 -17.67
N ASN A 7 1.61 20.42 -17.89
CA ASN A 7 2.29 19.59 -16.88
C ASN A 7 1.46 19.15 -15.66
N LYS A 8 0.14 18.99 -15.82
CA LYS A 8 -0.71 18.46 -14.76
C LYS A 8 -0.64 16.94 -14.81
N ASP A 9 -0.13 16.37 -13.73
CA ASP A 9 -0.19 14.94 -13.44
C ASP A 9 -1.64 14.44 -13.58
N GLU A 10 -1.82 13.23 -14.10
CA GLU A 10 -3.12 12.55 -14.21
C GLU A 10 -3.89 12.61 -12.90
N ALA A 11 -3.19 12.44 -11.76
CA ALA A 11 -3.79 12.53 -10.45
C ALA A 11 -4.42 13.91 -10.17
N GLN A 12 -3.91 14.99 -10.75
CA GLN A 12 -4.49 16.33 -10.61
C GLN A 12 -5.74 16.51 -11.47
N GLN A 13 -5.81 15.84 -12.61
CA GLN A 13 -6.95 15.87 -13.53
C GLN A 13 -8.14 15.05 -13.04
N ARG A 14 -7.93 14.12 -12.10
CA ARG A 14 -9.01 13.31 -11.50
C ARG A 14 -10.05 14.16 -10.77
N SER A 15 -11.29 13.70 -10.81
CA SER A 15 -12.41 14.31 -10.09
C SER A 15 -12.18 14.25 -8.57
N LYS A 16 -12.86 15.14 -7.82
CA LYS A 16 -12.78 15.14 -6.35
C LYS A 16 -13.23 13.79 -5.75
N GLN A 17 -14.26 13.19 -6.34
CA GLN A 17 -14.82 11.93 -5.89
C GLN A 17 -13.83 10.76 -6.10
N GLU A 18 -13.23 10.68 -7.27
CA GLU A 18 -12.25 9.65 -7.61
C GLU A 18 -11.00 9.71 -6.71
N LYS A 19 -10.55 10.92 -6.37
CA LYS A 19 -9.47 11.14 -5.40
C LYS A 19 -9.84 10.61 -4.00
N LEU A 20 -11.07 10.83 -3.56
CA LEU A 20 -11.56 10.34 -2.26
C LEU A 20 -11.68 8.82 -2.23
N GLU A 21 -12.21 8.21 -3.29
CA GLU A 21 -12.31 6.76 -3.44
C GLU A 21 -10.93 6.09 -3.47
N THR A 22 -9.99 6.67 -4.21
CA THR A 22 -8.59 6.23 -4.23
C THR A 22 -7.98 6.31 -2.83
N LYS A 23 -8.17 7.43 -2.12
CA LYS A 23 -7.65 7.61 -0.75
C LYS A 23 -8.22 6.57 0.22
N ARG A 24 -9.53 6.31 0.16
CA ARG A 24 -10.20 5.30 1.00
C ARG A 24 -9.66 3.90 0.74
N THR A 25 -9.53 3.53 -0.54
CA THR A 25 -8.99 2.23 -0.96
C THR A 25 -7.54 2.05 -0.50
N ASN A 26 -6.71 3.08 -0.63
CA ASN A 26 -5.32 3.03 -0.20
C ASN A 26 -5.20 2.90 1.32
N LEU A 27 -6.03 3.60 2.09
CA LEU A 27 -6.06 3.48 3.55
C LEU A 27 -6.40 2.06 3.99
N ALA A 28 -7.41 1.44 3.37
CA ALA A 28 -7.82 0.07 3.66
C ALA A 28 -6.70 -0.93 3.36
N ARG A 29 -6.03 -0.79 2.20
CA ARG A 29 -4.88 -1.63 1.82
C ARG A 29 -3.73 -1.50 2.81
N GLU A 30 -3.40 -0.27 3.22
CA GLU A 30 -2.35 -0.03 4.20
C GLU A 30 -2.70 -0.58 5.59
N ALA A 31 -3.97 -0.53 6.01
CA ALA A 31 -4.42 -1.15 7.24
C ALA A 31 -4.19 -2.67 7.23
N VAL A 32 -4.54 -3.34 6.12
CA VAL A 32 -4.29 -4.78 5.94
C VAL A 32 -2.79 -5.09 5.96
N LYS A 33 -1.98 -4.31 5.23
CA LYS A 33 -0.52 -4.48 5.20
C LYS A 33 0.12 -4.31 6.58
N LYS A 34 -0.34 -3.33 7.36
CA LYS A 34 0.13 -3.12 8.74
C LYS A 34 -0.29 -4.26 9.66
N ALA A 35 -1.53 -4.75 9.53
CA ALA A 35 -2.01 -5.88 10.32
C ALA A 35 -1.21 -7.16 10.02
N SER A 36 -0.95 -7.46 8.73
CA SER A 36 -0.17 -8.63 8.34
C SER A 36 1.29 -8.52 8.76
N ALA A 37 1.91 -7.36 8.61
CA ALA A 37 3.27 -7.12 9.09
C ALA A 37 3.36 -7.23 10.62
N SER A 38 2.40 -6.65 11.34
CA SER A 38 2.34 -6.74 12.80
C SER A 38 2.19 -8.20 13.25
N ALA A 39 1.33 -8.98 12.61
CA ALA A 39 1.18 -10.41 12.90
C ALA A 39 2.48 -11.19 12.62
N LYS A 40 3.13 -10.92 11.47
CA LYS A 40 4.37 -11.58 11.06
C LYS A 40 5.55 -11.28 11.98
N TYR A 41 5.64 -10.05 12.48
CA TYR A 41 6.82 -9.54 13.18
C TYR A 41 6.62 -9.27 14.67
N ARG A 42 5.42 -9.55 15.23
CA ARG A 42 5.07 -9.27 16.64
C ARG A 42 6.13 -9.71 17.66
N ASN A 43 6.72 -10.88 17.42
CA ASN A 43 7.72 -11.50 18.29
C ASN A 43 9.10 -11.59 17.63
N GLN A 44 9.31 -10.90 16.50
CA GLN A 44 10.61 -10.94 15.82
C GLN A 44 11.62 -10.09 16.60
N VAL A 45 12.69 -10.74 17.05
CA VAL A 45 13.83 -10.06 17.66
C VAL A 45 14.58 -9.27 16.59
N LYS A 46 14.87 -7.99 16.87
CA LYS A 46 15.61 -7.11 15.94
C LYS A 46 16.97 -7.72 15.59
N HIS A 47 17.38 -7.60 14.34
CA HIS A 47 18.66 -8.13 13.80
C HIS A 47 18.81 -9.66 13.81
N GLN A 48 17.74 -10.42 14.07
CA GLN A 48 17.74 -11.86 13.80
C GLN A 48 17.35 -12.14 12.34
N PRO A 49 18.02 -13.09 11.67
CA PRO A 49 17.58 -13.55 10.36
C PRO A 49 16.11 -13.98 10.44
N ALA A 50 15.35 -13.67 9.39
CA ALA A 50 13.95 -14.07 9.33
C ALA A 50 13.87 -15.60 9.54
N PRO A 51 12.90 -16.10 10.33
CA PRO A 51 12.74 -17.53 10.51
C PRO A 51 12.59 -18.15 9.12
N HIS A 52 13.47 -19.09 8.79
CA HIS A 52 13.41 -19.86 7.55
C HIS A 52 11.99 -20.40 7.44
N GLN A 53 11.21 -19.90 6.48
CA GLN A 53 9.97 -20.56 6.10
C GLN A 53 10.42 -21.87 5.48
N SER A 54 10.41 -22.94 6.27
CA SER A 54 10.64 -24.30 5.80
C SER A 54 9.60 -24.56 4.72
N ALA A 55 10.06 -24.58 3.46
CA ALA A 55 9.24 -25.02 2.35
C ALA A 55 8.73 -26.43 2.67
N PRO A 56 7.44 -26.74 2.41
CA PRO A 56 6.95 -28.09 2.64
C PRO A 56 7.73 -29.07 1.75
N PRO A 57 8.07 -30.27 2.26
CA PRO A 57 8.72 -31.28 1.44
C PRO A 57 7.81 -31.66 0.26
N ALA A 58 8.46 -31.88 -0.89
CA ALA A 58 7.85 -32.18 -2.19
C ALA A 58 7.06 -33.50 -2.19
#